data_AF-A0A062VJ43-F1
#
_entry.id   AF-A0A062VJ43-F1
#
_cell.length_a   1.000
_cell.length_b   1.000
_cell.length_c   1.000
_cell.angle_alpha   90.00
_cell.angle_beta   90.00
_cell.angle_gamma   90.00
#
_symmetry.space_group_name_H-M   'P 1'
#
loop_
_entity.id
_entity.type
_entity.pdbx_description
1 polymer ?
#
loop_
_entity_poly.entity_id
_entity_poly.type
_entity_poly.pdbx_seq_one_letter_code
_entity_poly.pdbx_strand_id
1 'polypeptide(L)'
;MDALLGDAEVREAVRRFRPNSDATEALARVAWSVVAEPGDGVSGALIRQLGAADALRFALAPDDLVTWGLDAVGEVTARTNRTLQEGRRRWTPRADVRSVRDALRGAHEVSARLVIPGDAEWPEALDDLAEHAPLLLWARGDARHLAAEERYW
;
A
#
# COMPACT_ATOMS: atom_id res chain seq x y z
N MET A 1 -3.12 16.86 -1.16
CA MET A 1 -3.45 15.57 -0.51
C MET A 1 -3.72 14.48 -1.55
N ASP A 2 -4.60 14.71 -2.53
CA ASP A 2 -4.96 13.70 -3.55
C ASP A 2 -3.98 13.61 -4.75
N ALA A 3 -2.80 14.21 -4.66
CA ALA A 3 -1.87 14.33 -5.79
C ALA A 3 -1.33 12.95 -6.26
N LEU A 4 -1.08 12.03 -5.33
CA LEU A 4 -0.60 10.69 -5.67
C LEU A 4 -1.66 9.84 -6.38
N LEU A 5 -2.90 9.84 -5.86
CA LEU A 5 -3.98 9.01 -6.41
C LEU A 5 -4.65 9.65 -7.63
N GLY A 6 -4.54 10.97 -7.78
CA GLY A 6 -5.14 11.77 -8.85
C GLY A 6 -4.26 11.96 -10.09
N ASP A 7 -2.97 11.63 -10.04
CA ASP A 7 -2.06 11.78 -11.19
C ASP A 7 -2.45 10.83 -12.35
N ALA A 8 -2.83 11.41 -13.49
CA ALA A 8 -3.38 10.66 -14.62
C ALA A 8 -2.36 9.67 -15.23
N GLU A 9 -1.08 10.04 -15.25
CA GLU A 9 -0.01 9.21 -15.83
C GLU A 9 0.20 7.95 -14.98
N VAL A 10 0.27 8.12 -13.66
CA VAL A 10 0.43 7.03 -12.70
C VAL A 10 -0.81 6.12 -12.67
N ARG A 11 -2.02 6.68 -12.76
CA ARG A 11 -3.27 5.90 -12.90
C ARG A 11 -3.28 5.06 -14.16
N GLU A 12 -2.86 5.63 -15.29
CA GLU A 12 -2.78 4.89 -16.55
C GLU A 12 -1.71 3.79 -16.50
N ALA A 13 -0.55 4.09 -15.90
CA ALA A 13 0.51 3.11 -15.71
C ALA A 13 0.04 1.90 -14.87
N VAL A 14 -0.70 2.11 -13.78
CA VAL A 14 -1.21 0.99 -12.96
C VAL A 14 -2.24 0.14 -13.70
N ARG A 15 -3.09 0.75 -14.56
CA ARG A 15 -4.09 0.01 -15.35
C ARG A 15 -3.45 -0.99 -16.31
N ARG A 16 -2.22 -0.71 -16.78
CA ARG A 16 -1.47 -1.66 -17.63
C ARG A 16 -1.10 -2.93 -16.87
N PHE A 17 -0.84 -2.84 -15.58
CA PHE A 17 -0.61 -4.02 -14.73
C PHE A 17 -1.93 -4.71 -14.36
N ARG A 18 -3.03 -3.96 -14.24
CA ARG A 18 -4.32 -4.46 -13.76
C ARG A 18 -5.51 -3.92 -14.57
N PRO A 19 -5.72 -4.40 -15.82
CA PRO A 19 -6.72 -3.82 -16.72
C PRO A 19 -8.17 -4.09 -16.30
N ASN A 20 -8.42 -5.14 -15.52
CA ASN A 20 -9.75 -5.61 -15.14
C ASN A 20 -10.05 -5.46 -13.63
N SER A 21 -9.28 -4.64 -12.91
CA SER A 21 -9.43 -4.44 -11.46
C SER A 21 -9.56 -2.96 -11.10
N ASP A 22 -9.95 -2.67 -9.86
CA ASP A 22 -9.91 -1.30 -9.36
C ASP A 22 -8.47 -0.76 -9.34
N ALA A 23 -8.19 0.16 -10.26
CA ALA A 23 -6.91 0.83 -10.38
C ALA A 23 -6.59 1.67 -9.12
N THR A 24 -7.59 2.10 -8.36
CA THR A 24 -7.39 2.97 -7.19
C THR A 24 -6.77 2.20 -6.03
N GLU A 25 -7.30 1.03 -5.68
CA GLU A 25 -6.70 0.13 -4.67
C GLU A 25 -5.27 -0.27 -5.05
N ALA A 26 -5.07 -0.69 -6.31
CA ALA A 26 -3.75 -1.09 -6.79
C ALA A 26 -2.74 0.06 -6.76
N LEU A 27 -3.14 1.25 -7.20
CA LEU A 27 -2.30 2.43 -7.14
C LEU A 27 -1.96 2.81 -5.70
N ALA A 28 -2.95 2.78 -4.81
CA ALA A 28 -2.73 3.10 -3.41
C ALA A 28 -1.72 2.14 -2.77
N ARG A 29 -1.80 0.84 -3.07
CA ARG A 29 -0.80 -0.15 -2.62
C ARG A 29 0.58 0.13 -3.19
N VAL A 30 0.70 0.46 -4.48
CA VAL A 30 1.99 0.83 -5.09
C VAL A 30 2.56 2.07 -4.41
N ALA A 31 1.76 3.10 -4.18
CA ALA A 31 2.19 4.29 -3.45
C ALA A 31 2.66 3.94 -2.04
N TRP A 32 1.89 3.12 -1.31
CA TRP A 32 2.30 2.63 -0.01
C TRP A 32 3.62 1.84 -0.02
N SER A 33 3.90 1.05 -1.06
CA SER A 33 5.18 0.32 -1.19
C SER A 33 6.40 1.23 -1.37
N VAL A 34 6.17 2.47 -1.79
CA VAL A 34 7.21 3.52 -1.91
C VAL A 34 7.29 4.35 -0.62
N VAL A 35 6.14 4.59 0.01
CA VAL A 35 5.99 5.50 1.15
C VAL A 35 6.32 4.85 2.49
N ALA A 36 5.88 3.61 2.69
CA ALA A 36 6.10 2.85 3.92
C ALA A 36 7.38 2.02 3.84
N GLU A 37 7.98 1.78 5.00
CA GLU A 37 9.08 0.82 5.12
C GLU A 37 8.53 -0.62 5.02
N PRO A 38 9.31 -1.60 4.54
CA PRO A 38 8.91 -3.01 4.57
C PRO A 38 8.56 -3.45 6.01
N GLY A 39 7.38 -4.06 6.19
CA GLY A 39 6.91 -4.52 7.50
C GLY A 39 6.42 -3.41 8.44
N ASP A 40 6.15 -2.20 7.95
CA ASP A 40 5.57 -1.11 8.73
C ASP A 40 4.15 -1.45 9.22
N GLY A 41 4.05 -1.98 10.44
CA GLY A 41 2.78 -2.42 11.02
C GLY A 41 1.73 -1.31 11.14
N VAL A 42 2.16 -0.05 11.24
CA VAL A 42 1.23 1.09 11.36
C VAL A 42 0.51 1.34 10.04
N SER A 43 1.21 1.23 8.90
CA SER A 43 0.56 1.38 7.59
C SER A 43 -0.33 0.18 7.29
N GLY A 44 0.12 -1.04 7.60
CA GLY A 44 -0.69 -2.25 7.44
C GLY A 44 -1.97 -2.21 8.28
N ALA A 45 -1.89 -1.79 9.55
CA ALA A 45 -3.06 -1.63 10.41
C ALA A 45 -4.04 -0.56 9.87
N LEU A 46 -3.52 0.56 9.37
CA LEU A 46 -4.33 1.64 8.80
C LEU A 46 -5.05 1.18 7.52
N ILE A 47 -4.33 0.50 6.62
CA ILE A 47 -4.89 -0.08 5.39
C ILE A 47 -5.95 -1.12 5.70
N ARG A 48 -5.73 -1.97 6.72
CA ARG A 48 -6.73 -2.96 7.15
C ARG A 48 -8.02 -2.33 7.65
N GLN A 49 -7.95 -1.16 8.29
CA GLN A 49 -9.13 -0.47 8.81
C GLN A 49 -9.87 0.36 7.76
N LEU A 50 -9.14 1.03 6.87
CA LEU A 50 -9.71 2.05 5.97
C LEU A 50 -9.71 1.63 4.49
N GLY A 51 -8.99 0.56 4.12
CA GLY A 51 -8.63 0.29 2.73
C GLY A 51 -7.40 1.12 2.28
N ALA A 52 -6.71 0.68 1.23
CA ALA A 52 -5.40 1.26 0.90
C ALA A 52 -5.48 2.74 0.48
N ALA A 53 -6.51 3.10 -0.29
CA ALA A 53 -6.71 4.45 -0.80
C ALA A 53 -7.05 5.46 0.31
N ASP A 54 -8.03 5.15 1.15
CA ASP A 54 -8.45 6.04 2.23
C ASP A 54 -7.40 6.12 3.34
N ALA A 55 -6.70 5.01 3.62
CA ALA A 55 -5.52 5.02 4.48
C ALA A 55 -4.46 6.01 3.97
N LEU A 56 -4.15 6.01 2.66
CA LEU A 56 -3.14 6.90 2.09
C LEU A 56 -3.57 8.37 2.18
N ARG A 57 -4.85 8.66 1.88
CA ARG A 57 -5.41 10.02 2.02
C ARG A 57 -5.32 10.51 3.46
N PHE A 58 -5.72 9.68 4.41
CA PHE A 58 -5.66 10.00 5.83
C PHE A 58 -4.21 10.19 6.30
N ALA A 59 -3.30 9.30 5.92
CA ALA A 59 -1.89 9.37 6.29
C ALA A 59 -1.21 10.67 5.83
N LEU A 60 -1.55 11.14 4.62
CA LEU A 60 -0.95 12.31 3.98
C LEU A 60 -1.79 13.59 4.12
N ALA A 61 -2.88 13.54 4.89
CA ALA A 61 -3.64 14.72 5.26
C ALA A 61 -2.79 15.68 6.11
N PRO A 62 -3.07 16.98 6.16
CA PRO A 62 -2.53 17.85 7.19
C PRO A 62 -3.06 17.48 8.59
N ASP A 63 -2.29 17.86 9.62
CA ASP A 63 -2.45 17.38 11.00
C ASP A 63 -3.81 17.75 11.64
N ASP A 64 -4.39 18.86 11.21
CA ASP A 64 -5.69 19.35 11.66
C ASP A 64 -6.83 18.39 11.26
N LEU A 65 -6.82 17.91 10.02
CA LEU A 65 -7.82 16.96 9.51
C LEU A 65 -7.68 15.57 10.14
N VAL A 66 -6.46 15.16 10.45
CA VAL A 66 -6.21 13.86 11.11
C VAL A 66 -6.71 13.86 12.54
N THR A 67 -6.47 14.93 13.28
CA THR A 67 -6.96 15.08 14.67
C THR A 67 -8.49 14.94 14.69
N TRP A 68 -9.16 15.65 13.78
CA TRP A 68 -10.61 15.58 13.65
C TRP A 68 -11.13 14.20 13.23
N GLY A 69 -10.40 13.53 12.32
CA GLY A 69 -10.70 12.15 11.92
C GLY A 69 -10.58 11.17 13.08
N LEU A 70 -9.52 11.24 13.88
CA LEU A 70 -9.30 10.38 15.05
C LEU A 70 -10.37 10.55 16.12
N ASP A 71 -10.80 11.78 16.40
CA ASP A 71 -11.88 12.07 17.34
C ASP A 71 -13.21 11.40 16.91
N ALA A 72 -13.41 11.22 15.60
CA ALA A 72 -14.58 10.54 15.05
C ALA A 72 -14.48 9.00 15.08
N VAL A 73 -13.28 8.41 15.19
CA VAL A 73 -13.09 6.94 15.20
C VAL A 73 -13.21 6.32 16.61
N GLY A 74 -13.60 7.10 17.62
CA GLY A 74 -13.79 6.63 18.99
C GLY A 74 -12.55 6.77 19.86
N GLU A 75 -12.43 5.96 20.93
CA GLU A 75 -11.38 6.12 21.95
C GLU A 75 -9.99 5.70 21.44
N VAL A 76 -9.36 6.58 20.67
CA VAL A 76 -7.97 6.42 20.23
C VAL A 76 -7.06 6.71 21.43
N THR A 77 -6.31 5.70 21.87
CA THR A 77 -5.36 5.91 22.97
C THR A 77 -4.27 6.91 22.57
N ALA A 78 -3.75 7.66 23.56
CA ALA A 78 -2.62 8.58 23.32
C ALA A 78 -1.38 7.86 22.74
N ARG A 79 -1.24 6.55 22.99
CA ARG A 79 -0.20 5.71 22.40
C ARG A 79 -0.44 5.50 20.91
N THR A 80 -1.65 5.12 20.52
CA THR A 80 -2.04 4.93 19.11
C THR A 80 -1.85 6.22 18.31
N ASN A 81 -2.27 7.36 18.87
CA ASN A 81 -2.07 8.67 18.22
C ASN A 81 -0.57 8.94 18.01
N ARG A 82 0.28 8.79 19.04
CA ARG A 82 1.74 8.98 18.88
C ARG A 82 2.34 8.09 17.79
N THR A 83 2.05 6.80 17.79
CA THR A 83 2.57 5.85 16.79
C THR A 83 2.14 6.22 15.38
N LEU A 84 0.89 6.67 15.19
CA LEU A 84 0.42 7.17 13.91
C LEU A 84 1.17 8.45 13.49
N GLN A 85 1.35 9.41 14.40
CA GLN A 85 2.08 10.65 14.10
C GLN A 85 3.55 10.38 13.73
N GLU A 86 4.19 9.43 14.40
CA GLU A 86 5.54 8.96 14.05
C GLU A 86 5.58 8.31 12.66
N GLY A 87 4.58 7.47 12.32
CA GLY A 87 4.40 6.94 10.98
C GLY A 87 4.29 8.05 9.94
N ARG A 88 3.39 9.01 10.14
CA ARG A 88 3.17 10.13 9.22
C ARG A 88 4.43 10.98 9.01
N ARG A 89 5.21 11.24 10.07
CA ARG A 89 6.52 11.92 9.94
C ARG A 89 7.50 11.17 9.04
N ARG A 90 7.44 9.83 9.00
CA ARG A 90 8.25 9.02 8.08
C ARG A 90 7.65 9.01 6.67
N TRP A 91 6.34 8.89 6.54
CA TRP A 91 5.67 8.71 5.25
C TRP A 91 5.62 10.00 4.40
N THR A 92 5.27 11.13 5.00
CA THR A 92 5.11 12.41 4.30
C THR A 92 6.30 12.81 3.42
N PRO A 93 7.58 12.75 3.88
CA PRO A 93 8.71 13.10 3.03
C PRO A 93 8.98 12.08 1.91
N ARG A 94 8.46 10.85 1.99
CA ARG A 94 8.59 9.80 0.95
C ARG A 94 7.44 9.83 -0.07
N ALA A 95 6.39 10.61 0.20
CA ALA A 95 5.19 10.71 -0.62
C ALA A 95 5.41 11.57 -1.88
N ASP A 96 6.22 11.06 -2.81
CA ASP A 96 6.51 11.67 -4.10
C ASP A 96 5.91 10.88 -5.26
N VAL A 97 5.13 11.56 -6.09
CA VAL A 97 4.50 10.97 -7.29
C VAL A 97 5.53 10.49 -8.31
N ARG A 98 6.71 11.11 -8.36
CA ARG A 98 7.78 10.68 -9.26
C ARG A 98 8.33 9.33 -8.85
N SER A 99 8.55 9.10 -7.55
CA SER A 99 9.00 7.80 -7.04
C SER A 99 7.99 6.67 -7.32
N VAL A 100 6.68 6.96 -7.19
CA VAL A 100 5.62 6.00 -7.57
C VAL A 100 5.65 5.69 -9.07
N ARG A 101 5.81 6.72 -9.90
CA ARG A 101 5.94 6.56 -11.36
C ARG A 101 7.19 5.75 -11.73
N ASP A 102 8.31 6.01 -11.08
CA ASP A 102 9.57 5.33 -11.31
C ASP A 102 9.49 3.85 -10.92
N ALA A 103 8.82 3.53 -9.81
CA ALA A 103 8.54 2.15 -9.41
C ALA A 103 7.70 1.40 -10.47
N LEU A 104 6.63 2.02 -10.96
CA LEU A 104 5.79 1.45 -12.03
C LEU A 104 6.57 1.27 -13.33
N ARG A 105 7.40 2.26 -13.71
CA ARG A 105 8.23 2.19 -14.91
C ARG A 105 9.26 1.07 -14.80
N GLY A 106 9.99 0.99 -13.69
CA GLY A 106 10.99 -0.06 -13.46
C GLY A 106 10.37 -1.46 -13.47
N ALA A 107 9.20 -1.63 -12.83
CA ALA A 107 8.44 -2.88 -12.88
C ALA A 107 8.03 -3.26 -14.30
N HIS A 108 7.60 -2.28 -15.12
CA HIS A 108 7.20 -2.51 -16.50
C HIS A 108 8.39 -2.91 -17.38
N GLU A 109 9.53 -2.23 -17.25
CA GLU A 109 10.76 -2.50 -18.01
C GLU A 109 11.27 -3.94 -17.82
N VAL A 110 11.11 -4.50 -16.63
CA VAL A 110 11.51 -5.89 -16.32
C VAL A 110 10.38 -6.90 -16.48
N SER A 111 9.22 -6.48 -17.04
CA SER A 111 8.01 -7.31 -17.20
C SER A 111 7.56 -7.97 -15.88
N ALA A 112 7.64 -7.22 -14.77
CA ALA A 112 7.12 -7.67 -13.49
C ALA A 112 5.58 -7.67 -13.50
N ARG A 113 5.00 -8.54 -12.68
CA ARG A 113 3.58 -8.60 -12.35
C ARG A 113 3.36 -7.92 -11.00
N LEU A 114 2.25 -7.19 -10.89
CA LEU A 114 1.77 -6.62 -9.65
C LEU A 114 0.79 -7.59 -8.99
N VAL A 115 1.21 -8.22 -7.90
CA VAL A 115 0.35 -9.10 -7.09
C VAL A 115 0.02 -8.39 -5.79
N ILE A 116 -1.26 -8.36 -5.42
CA ILE A 116 -1.75 -7.73 -4.18
C ILE A 116 -2.53 -8.76 -3.34
N PRO A 117 -2.68 -8.54 -2.02
CA PRO A 117 -3.53 -9.38 -1.19
C PRO A 117 -4.93 -9.56 -1.79
N GLY A 118 -5.40 -10.81 -1.83
CA GLY A 118 -6.66 -11.21 -2.45
C GLY A 118 -6.55 -11.64 -3.92
N ASP A 119 -5.39 -11.49 -4.56
CA ASP A 119 -5.12 -12.12 -5.85
C ASP A 119 -4.97 -13.64 -5.72
N ALA A 120 -5.32 -14.38 -6.76
CA ALA A 120 -5.15 -15.84 -6.80
C ALA A 120 -3.67 -16.27 -6.70
N GLU A 121 -2.74 -15.41 -7.11
CA GLU A 121 -1.30 -15.63 -7.03
C GLU A 121 -0.67 -15.15 -5.71
N TRP A 122 -1.47 -14.60 -4.78
CA TRP A 122 -0.98 -14.18 -3.47
C TRP A 122 -0.61 -15.39 -2.60
N PRO A 123 0.60 -15.45 -2.00
CA PRO A 123 0.92 -16.48 -1.02
C PRO A 123 0.18 -16.23 0.30
N GLU A 124 -0.87 -17.02 0.57
CA GLU A 124 -1.67 -16.91 1.80
C GLU A 124 -0.83 -17.02 3.08
N ALA A 125 0.30 -17.75 3.07
CA ALA A 125 1.22 -17.82 4.20
C ALA A 125 1.81 -16.45 4.61
N LEU A 126 1.81 -15.45 3.74
CA LEU A 126 2.22 -14.08 4.11
C LEU A 126 1.18 -13.38 4.98
N ASP A 127 -0.07 -13.84 4.99
CA ASP A 127 -1.14 -13.27 5.80
C ASP A 127 -0.91 -13.52 7.31
N ASP A 128 -0.12 -14.54 7.66
CA ASP A 128 0.32 -14.81 9.03
C ASP A 128 1.16 -13.66 9.63
N LEU A 129 1.74 -12.80 8.79
CA LEU A 129 2.44 -11.58 9.22
C LEU A 129 1.48 -10.47 9.65
N ALA A 130 0.17 -10.64 9.43
CA ALA A 130 -0.89 -9.70 9.79
C ALA A 130 -0.58 -8.27 9.33
N GLU A 131 -0.52 -7.29 10.24
CA GLU A 131 -0.25 -5.88 9.90
C GLU A 131 1.16 -5.64 9.35
N HIS A 132 2.08 -6.61 9.48
CA HIS A 132 3.42 -6.57 8.93
C HIS A 132 3.53 -7.26 7.56
N ALA A 133 2.44 -7.81 7.03
CA ALA A 133 2.43 -8.42 5.70
C ALA A 133 2.83 -7.41 4.62
N PRO A 134 3.51 -7.85 3.54
CA PRO A 134 3.79 -6.98 2.40
C PRO A 134 2.51 -6.35 1.85
N LEU A 135 2.58 -5.09 1.43
CA LEU A 135 1.41 -4.37 0.92
C LEU A 135 1.09 -4.76 -0.54
N LEU A 136 2.10 -5.25 -1.26
CA LEU A 136 2.08 -5.83 -2.59
C LEU A 136 3.36 -6.66 -2.82
N LEU A 137 3.39 -7.44 -3.91
CA LEU A 137 4.57 -8.09 -4.45
C LEU A 137 4.79 -7.70 -5.91
N TRP A 138 6.05 -7.46 -6.26
CA TRP A 138 6.49 -7.43 -7.66
C TRP A 138 7.10 -8.78 -8.02
N ALA A 139 6.47 -9.50 -8.95
CA ALA A 139 6.87 -10.85 -9.33
C ALA A 139 7.36 -10.91 -10.77
N ARG A 140 8.51 -11.54 -11.03
CA ARG A 140 8.98 -11.80 -12.40
C ARG A 140 8.91 -13.29 -12.72
N GLY A 141 8.30 -13.62 -13.86
CA GLY A 141 8.04 -15.01 -14.25
C GLY A 141 6.59 -15.41 -14.01
N ASP A 142 6.37 -16.70 -13.72
CA ASP A 142 5.04 -17.25 -13.46
C ASP A 142 4.68 -17.08 -11.97
N ALA A 143 3.85 -16.06 -11.68
CA ALA A 143 3.41 -15.74 -10.32
C ALA A 143 2.60 -16.85 -9.65
N ARG A 144 2.06 -17.83 -10.40
CA ARG A 144 1.35 -18.97 -9.82
C ARG A 144 2.23 -19.83 -8.92
N HIS A 145 3.55 -19.75 -9.06
CA HIS A 145 4.49 -20.42 -8.16
C HIS A 145 4.62 -19.74 -6.79
N LEU A 146 4.09 -18.53 -6.61
CA LEU A 146 4.07 -17.84 -5.33
C LEU A 146 3.00 -18.40 -4.40
N ALA A 147 1.83 -18.77 -4.95
CA ALA A 147 0.72 -19.36 -4.20
C ALA A 147 0.86 -20.87 -3.97
N ALA A 148 1.99 -21.49 -4.34
CA ALA A 148 2.19 -22.92 -4.16
C ALA A 148 2.38 -23.27 -2.67
N GLU A 149 1.55 -24.19 -2.17
CA GLU A 149 1.54 -24.65 -0.77
C GLU A 149 2.88 -25.22 -0.29
N GLU A 150 3.05 -25.20 1.03
CA GLU A 150 4.16 -25.82 1.75
C GLU A 150 4.41 -27.26 1.26
N ARG A 151 5.62 -27.49 0.75
CA ARG A 151 6.12 -28.85 0.59
C ARG A 151 6.41 -29.39 1.99
N TYR A 152 5.46 -30.13 2.56
CA TYR A 152 5.70 -31.00 3.70
C TYR A 152 6.87 -31.94 3.36
N TRP A 153 7.94 -31.87 4.14
CA TRP A 153 9.07 -32.81 4.13
C TRP A 153 8.96 -33.76 5.32
#